data_AF-A0A4Y2N8S7-F1
#
_entry.id   AF-A0A4Y2N8S7-F1
#
_cell.length_a   1.000
_cell.length_b   1.000
_cell.length_c   1.000
_cell.angle_alpha   90.00
_cell.angle_beta   90.00
_cell.angle_gamma   90.00
#
_symmetry.space_group_name_H-M   'P 1'
#
loop_
_entity.id
_entity.type
_entity.pdbx_description
1 polymer ?
#
loop_
_entity_poly.entity_id
_entity_poly.type
_entity_poly.pdbx_seq_one_letter_code
_entity_poly.pdbx_strand_id
1 'polypeptide(L)'
;MKDVFQDKDKCAQILLNSIGASNYNILAALIAPKAPNELLYDDLLKVLENHLAPKRICLVSQHYFLLTYQKQNSSISDYVADLRSDIALCEFTVACECSKNALVADIFLRAQFICGIKDNWIKEQILQAELTDFNDIVDKAIALETSKTDCCELPKSNTTGLEDINKIAKRNQKSKNVKTSFRNQNTNQKDLTSNYRCKTKRLLLDFEKLGINNLRRR
;
A
#
# COMPACT_ATOMS: atom_id res chain seq x y z
N MET A 1 34.93 35.92 -0.73
CA MET A 1 33.90 35.12 -1.43
C MET A 1 32.46 35.42 -0.98
N LYS A 2 32.24 36.13 0.16
CA LYS A 2 30.88 36.43 0.65
C LYS A 2 30.13 37.49 -0.20
N ASP A 3 30.84 38.35 -0.92
CA ASP A 3 30.21 39.45 -1.69
C ASP A 3 29.83 39.10 -3.14
N VAL A 4 30.15 37.88 -3.62
CA VAL A 4 29.85 37.46 -5.01
C VAL A 4 28.37 37.11 -5.17
N PHE A 5 27.74 36.55 -4.14
CA PHE A 5 26.34 36.12 -4.17
C PHE A 5 25.33 37.27 -4.06
N GLN A 6 25.78 38.50 -3.79
CA GLN A 6 24.92 39.68 -3.70
C GLN A 6 24.64 40.31 -5.07
N ASP A 7 25.53 40.08 -6.04
CA ASP A 7 25.45 40.63 -7.39
C ASP A 7 24.87 39.57 -8.34
N LYS A 8 23.60 39.74 -8.70
CA LYS A 8 22.85 38.79 -9.54
C LYS A 8 23.45 38.65 -10.94
N ASP A 9 24.06 39.71 -11.48
CA ASP A 9 24.64 39.69 -12.83
C ASP A 9 25.92 38.86 -12.85
N LYS A 10 26.76 39.00 -11.81
CA LYS A 10 27.93 38.13 -11.63
C LYS A 10 27.54 36.68 -11.40
N CYS A 11 26.48 36.42 -10.63
CA CYS A 11 25.96 35.07 -10.42
C CYS A 11 25.49 34.43 -11.73
N ALA A 12 24.79 35.18 -12.59
CA ALA A 12 24.37 34.71 -13.92
C ALA A 12 25.56 34.32 -14.79
N GLN A 13 26.60 35.15 -14.86
CA GLN A 13 27.80 34.85 -15.64
C GLN A 13 28.54 33.61 -15.12
N ILE A 14 28.69 33.47 -13.80
CA ILE A 14 29.34 32.30 -13.20
C ILE A 14 28.51 31.03 -13.47
N LEU A 15 27.19 31.10 -13.39
CA LEU A 15 26.31 29.98 -13.73
C LEU A 15 26.49 29.57 -15.19
N LEU A 16 26.38 30.51 -16.13
CA LEU A 16 26.52 30.23 -17.56
C LEU A 16 27.89 29.61 -17.91
N ASN A 17 28.95 30.04 -17.23
CA ASN A 17 30.29 29.48 -17.42
C ASN A 17 30.47 28.10 -16.77
N SER A 18 29.67 27.75 -15.77
CA SER A 18 29.83 26.50 -15.01
C SER A 18 28.90 25.35 -15.45
N ILE A 19 27.76 25.64 -16.09
CA ILE A 19 26.79 24.61 -16.53
C ILE A 19 27.27 23.71 -17.68
N GLY A 20 28.34 24.10 -18.37
CA GLY A 20 28.94 23.38 -19.49
C GLY A 20 28.19 23.54 -20.82
N ALA A 21 28.86 23.20 -21.93
CA ALA A 21 28.40 23.50 -23.28
C ALA A 21 27.04 22.87 -23.63
N SER A 22 26.79 21.62 -23.19
CA SER A 22 25.52 20.93 -23.49
C SER A 22 24.31 21.66 -22.91
N ASN A 23 24.37 22.01 -21.62
CA ASN A 23 23.27 22.70 -20.93
C ASN A 23 23.14 24.15 -21.40
N TYR A 24 24.26 24.81 -21.72
CA TYR A 24 24.24 26.16 -22.31
C TYR A 24 23.52 26.18 -23.66
N ASN A 25 23.79 25.21 -24.54
CA ASN A 25 23.13 25.12 -25.85
C ASN A 25 21.63 24.86 -25.72
N ILE A 26 21.22 24.00 -24.78
CA ILE A 26 19.82 23.74 -24.46
C ILE A 26 19.16 25.03 -23.97
N LEU A 27 19.79 25.71 -23.01
CA LEU A 27 19.29 26.97 -22.48
C LEU A 27 19.10 28.01 -23.58
N ALA A 28 20.11 28.21 -24.44
CA ALA A 28 20.04 29.14 -25.58
C ALA A 28 18.91 28.79 -26.56
N ALA A 29 18.67 27.50 -26.81
CA ALA A 29 17.57 27.05 -27.64
C ALA A 29 16.19 27.33 -26.99
N LEU A 30 16.06 27.18 -25.68
CA LEU A 30 14.79 27.37 -24.95
C LEU A 30 14.35 28.83 -24.87
N ILE A 31 15.29 29.78 -24.88
CA ILE A 31 15.01 31.22 -24.69
C ILE A 31 15.06 32.03 -25.99
N ALA A 32 15.37 31.39 -27.11
CA ALA A 32 15.44 32.04 -28.41
C ALA A 32 14.13 32.81 -28.70
N PRO A 33 14.19 34.04 -29.23
CA PRO A 33 15.35 34.70 -29.86
C PRO A 33 16.29 35.48 -28.92
N LYS A 34 16.08 35.45 -27.60
CA LYS A 34 16.92 36.18 -26.63
C LYS A 34 18.23 35.44 -26.35
N ALA A 35 19.27 36.16 -25.95
CA ALA A 35 20.54 35.53 -25.56
C ALA A 35 20.54 35.14 -24.06
N PRO A 36 21.22 34.05 -23.66
CA PRO A 36 21.33 33.66 -22.24
C PRO A 36 21.90 34.76 -21.34
N ASN A 37 22.78 35.59 -21.90
CA ASN A 37 23.44 36.70 -21.20
C ASN A 37 22.51 37.89 -20.92
N GLU A 38 21.33 37.93 -21.53
CA GLU A 38 20.34 39.02 -21.37
C GLU A 38 19.30 38.72 -20.28
N LEU A 39 19.29 37.49 -19.75
CA LEU A 39 18.36 37.08 -18.69
C LEU A 39 18.95 37.29 -17.31
N LEU A 40 18.07 37.62 -16.37
CA LEU A 40 18.40 37.68 -14.96
C LEU A 40 18.67 36.27 -14.42
N TYR A 41 19.52 36.21 -13.40
CA TYR A 41 19.87 34.96 -12.72
C TYR A 41 18.65 34.11 -12.31
N ASP A 42 17.61 34.75 -11.76
CA ASP A 42 16.41 34.05 -11.29
C ASP A 42 15.61 33.42 -12.45
N ASP A 43 15.59 34.07 -13.62
CA ASP A 43 14.88 33.56 -14.78
C ASP A 43 15.68 32.46 -15.48
N LEU A 44 17.01 32.58 -15.51
CA LEU A 44 17.92 31.51 -15.94
C LEU A 44 17.73 30.24 -15.11
N LEU A 45 17.68 30.38 -13.78
CA LEU A 45 17.42 29.26 -12.87
C LEU A 45 16.06 28.63 -13.15
N LYS A 46 14.98 29.42 -13.28
CA LYS A 46 13.65 28.88 -13.58
C LYS A 46 13.61 28.08 -14.88
N VAL A 47 14.25 28.58 -15.95
CA VAL A 47 14.28 27.86 -17.23
C VAL A 47 15.04 26.54 -17.10
N LEU A 48 16.19 26.56 -16.44
CA LEU A 48 16.99 25.35 -16.18
C LEU A 48 16.26 24.36 -15.26
N GLU A 49 15.63 24.83 -14.19
CA GLU A 49 14.83 24.00 -13.28
C GLU A 49 13.68 23.33 -14.05
N ASN A 50 12.92 24.09 -14.83
CA ASN A 50 11.81 23.54 -15.62
C ASN A 50 12.26 22.48 -16.64
N HIS A 51 13.48 22.59 -17.19
CA HIS A 51 13.98 21.65 -18.19
C HIS A 51 14.70 20.43 -17.57
N LEU A 52 15.57 20.65 -16.59
CA LEU A 52 16.42 19.60 -15.99
C LEU A 52 15.70 18.84 -14.88
N ALA A 53 14.83 19.53 -14.14
CA ALA A 53 14.04 18.98 -13.06
C ALA A 53 12.59 19.46 -13.21
N PRO A 54 11.91 19.15 -14.33
CA PRO A 54 10.52 19.55 -14.54
C PRO A 54 9.75 19.14 -13.30
N LYS A 55 9.02 20.11 -12.70
CA LYS A 55 8.19 19.86 -11.52
C LYS A 55 7.42 18.58 -11.80
N ARG A 56 7.71 17.51 -11.04
CA ARG A 56 7.05 16.22 -11.27
C ARG A 56 5.57 16.53 -11.30
N ILE A 57 4.93 16.17 -12.42
CA ILE A 57 3.51 16.40 -12.58
C ILE A 57 2.87 15.70 -11.38
N CYS A 58 2.24 16.47 -10.50
CA CYS A 58 1.67 15.98 -9.25
C CYS A 58 0.84 14.69 -9.48
N LEU A 59 0.11 14.64 -10.59
CA LEU A 59 -0.65 13.46 -11.05
C LEU A 59 0.22 12.20 -11.27
N VAL A 60 1.44 12.33 -11.77
CA VAL A 60 2.36 11.19 -11.97
C VAL A 60 2.83 10.67 -10.62
N SER A 61 3.18 11.54 -9.68
CA SER A 61 3.52 11.13 -8.31
C SER A 61 2.35 10.43 -7.63
N GLN A 62 1.14 10.99 -7.75
CA GLN A 62 -0.09 10.38 -7.23
C GLN A 62 -0.37 9.02 -7.88
N HIS A 63 -0.15 8.89 -9.19
CA HIS A 63 -0.28 7.62 -9.88
C HIS A 63 0.67 6.55 -9.33
N TYR A 64 1.95 6.88 -9.13
CA TYR A 64 2.91 5.95 -8.54
C TYR A 64 2.60 5.61 -7.09
N PHE A 65 2.18 6.60 -6.28
CA PHE A 65 1.74 6.37 -4.91
C PHE A 65 0.60 5.34 -4.86
N LEU A 66 -0.41 5.46 -5.72
CA LEU A 66 -1.52 4.51 -5.79
C LEU A 66 -1.11 3.12 -6.28
N LEU A 67 0.01 3.01 -6.99
CA LEU A 67 0.61 1.74 -7.43
C LEU A 67 1.63 1.18 -6.43
N THR A 68 1.83 1.82 -5.27
CA THR A 68 2.80 1.37 -4.28
C THR A 68 2.18 0.27 -3.44
N TYR A 69 2.80 -0.91 -3.46
CA TYR A 69 2.37 -2.10 -2.72
C TYR A 69 3.53 -2.66 -1.90
N GLN A 70 3.22 -3.33 -0.78
CA GLN A 70 4.23 -4.03 0.00
C GLN A 70 4.92 -5.10 -0.87
N LYS A 71 6.26 -5.04 -0.94
CA LYS A 71 7.06 -5.97 -1.75
C LYS A 71 7.08 -7.35 -1.09
N GLN A 72 7.37 -8.39 -1.88
CA GLN A 72 7.28 -9.79 -1.41
C GLN A 72 8.11 -10.07 -0.14
N ASN A 73 9.27 -9.42 0.00
CA ASN A 73 10.25 -9.64 1.07
C ASN A 73 10.50 -8.37 1.92
N SER A 74 9.60 -7.39 1.89
CA SER A 74 9.73 -6.18 2.71
C SER A 74 8.83 -6.27 3.95
N SER A 75 9.32 -5.76 5.07
CA SER A 75 8.50 -5.62 6.28
C SER A 75 7.39 -4.59 6.11
N ILE A 76 6.44 -4.55 7.05
CA ILE A 76 5.44 -3.47 7.10
C ILE A 76 6.12 -2.12 7.33
N SER A 77 7.19 -2.07 8.12
CA SER A 77 7.93 -0.82 8.38
C SER A 77 8.56 -0.26 7.11
N ASP A 78 9.19 -1.11 6.29
CA ASP A 78 9.76 -0.71 4.99
C ASP A 78 8.69 -0.15 4.06
N TYR A 79 7.52 -0.79 4.02
CA TYR A 79 6.39 -0.34 3.22
C TYR A 79 5.84 1.02 3.68
N VAL A 80 5.77 1.26 4.99
CA VAL A 80 5.38 2.57 5.54
C VAL A 80 6.39 3.65 5.17
N ALA A 81 7.69 3.34 5.18
CA ALA A 81 8.74 4.26 4.76
C ALA A 81 8.59 4.65 3.28
N ASP A 82 8.38 3.66 2.40
CA ASP A 82 8.11 3.88 0.97
C ASP A 82 6.90 4.81 0.78
N LEU A 83 5.77 4.51 1.45
CA LEU A 83 4.55 5.33 1.36
C LEU A 83 4.73 6.77 1.85
N ARG A 84 5.45 6.97 2.97
CA ARG A 84 5.71 8.31 3.51
C ARG A 84 6.62 9.14 2.60
N SER A 85 7.56 8.48 1.91
CA SER A 85 8.39 9.13 0.90
C SER A 85 7.56 9.56 -0.31
N ASP A 86 6.70 8.68 -0.81
CA ASP A 86 5.93 8.94 -2.03
C ASP A 86 4.83 9.98 -1.82
N ILE A 87 4.15 9.96 -0.66
CA ILE A 87 3.07 10.91 -0.38
C ILE A 87 3.57 12.37 -0.28
N ALA A 88 4.82 12.57 0.14
CA ALA A 88 5.44 13.90 0.20
C ALA A 88 5.53 14.57 -1.19
N LEU A 89 5.56 13.76 -2.26
CA LEU A 89 5.64 14.23 -3.66
C LEU A 89 4.26 14.41 -4.32
N CYS A 90 3.18 14.01 -3.64
CA CYS A 90 1.83 13.95 -4.22
C CYS A 90 1.01 15.24 -4.04
N GLU A 91 1.53 16.23 -3.31
CA GLU A 91 0.87 17.52 -3.03
C GLU A 91 -0.63 17.38 -2.68
N PHE A 92 -1.01 16.36 -1.87
CA PHE A 92 -2.39 16.15 -1.41
C PHE A 92 -2.83 17.26 -0.45
N THR A 93 -3.07 18.43 -1.00
CA THR A 93 -3.46 19.66 -0.30
C THR A 93 -4.83 20.10 -0.80
N VAL A 94 -5.63 20.63 0.11
CA VAL A 94 -6.93 21.25 -0.21
C VAL A 94 -6.92 22.61 0.45
N ALA A 95 -6.94 23.67 -0.37
CA ALA A 95 -7.04 25.03 0.12
C ALA A 95 -8.38 25.21 0.87
N CYS A 96 -8.35 25.04 2.18
CA CYS A 96 -9.38 25.46 3.13
C CYS A 96 -8.76 26.50 4.06
N GLU A 97 -9.56 27.46 4.50
CA GLU A 97 -9.24 28.40 5.58
C GLU A 97 -8.96 27.70 6.92
N CYS A 98 -9.35 26.44 7.01
CA CYS A 98 -9.15 25.55 8.11
C CYS A 98 -7.98 24.60 7.81
N SER A 99 -7.16 24.23 8.79
CA SER A 99 -5.95 23.39 8.65
C SER A 99 -6.20 21.93 8.19
N LYS A 100 -7.01 21.72 7.14
CA LYS A 100 -7.45 20.43 6.59
C LYS A 100 -6.45 19.80 5.60
N ASN A 101 -5.37 20.49 5.25
CA ASN A 101 -4.34 19.94 4.34
C ASN A 101 -3.77 18.61 4.85
N ALA A 102 -3.39 18.54 6.13
CA ALA A 102 -2.86 17.32 6.73
C ALA A 102 -3.88 16.17 6.74
N LEU A 103 -5.17 16.49 6.87
CA LEU A 103 -6.25 15.49 6.92
C LEU A 103 -6.42 14.75 5.59
N VAL A 104 -6.22 15.43 4.45
CA VAL A 104 -6.43 14.82 3.13
C VAL A 104 -5.32 13.82 2.81
N ALA A 105 -4.07 14.20 3.02
CA ALA A 105 -2.93 13.30 2.87
C ALA A 105 -3.09 12.06 3.77
N ASP A 106 -3.52 12.25 5.02
CA ASP A 106 -3.75 11.16 5.96
C ASP A 106 -4.85 10.18 5.52
N ILE A 107 -5.92 10.65 4.88
CA ILE A 107 -6.96 9.78 4.28
C ILE A 107 -6.35 8.89 3.20
N PHE A 108 -5.59 9.46 2.27
CA PHE A 108 -4.94 8.69 1.18
C PHE A 108 -3.88 7.74 1.72
N LEU A 109 -3.11 8.16 2.73
CA LEU A 109 -2.09 7.34 3.36
C LEU A 109 -2.68 6.10 4.02
N ARG A 110 -3.75 6.26 4.80
CA ARG A 110 -4.49 5.14 5.42
C ARG A 110 -5.07 4.21 4.37
N ALA A 111 -5.76 4.75 3.37
CA ALA A 111 -6.39 3.96 2.32
C ALA A 111 -5.35 3.15 1.55
N GLN A 112 -4.24 3.78 1.11
CA GLN A 112 -3.20 3.11 0.36
C GLN A 112 -2.46 2.08 1.20
N PHE A 113 -2.17 2.37 2.47
CA PHE A 113 -1.56 1.42 3.39
C PHE A 113 -2.41 0.15 3.50
N ILE A 114 -3.70 0.27 3.83
CA ILE A 114 -4.60 -0.88 3.97
C ILE A 114 -4.74 -1.64 2.64
N CYS A 115 -4.93 -0.93 1.53
CA CYS A 115 -5.05 -1.56 0.21
C CYS A 115 -3.78 -2.32 -0.19
N GLY A 116 -2.60 -1.75 0.09
CA GLY A 116 -1.33 -2.27 -0.37
C GLY A 116 -0.60 -3.23 0.56
N ILE A 117 -1.11 -3.50 1.77
CA ILE A 117 -0.66 -4.63 2.60
C ILE A 117 -0.83 -5.93 1.82
N LYS A 118 0.24 -6.73 1.81
CA LYS A 118 0.28 -8.03 1.13
C LYS A 118 -0.44 -9.13 1.91
N ASP A 119 -0.33 -9.11 3.23
CA ASP A 119 -0.91 -10.14 4.09
C ASP A 119 -2.41 -9.90 4.32
N ASN A 120 -3.25 -10.76 3.72
CA ASN A 120 -4.69 -10.65 3.84
C ASN A 120 -5.21 -10.82 5.27
N TRP A 121 -4.53 -11.61 6.11
CA TRP A 121 -4.95 -11.80 7.49
C TRP A 121 -4.71 -10.53 8.31
N ILE A 122 -3.54 -9.90 8.15
CA ILE A 122 -3.25 -8.61 8.79
C ILE A 122 -4.24 -7.54 8.32
N LYS A 123 -4.51 -7.49 7.02
CA LYS A 123 -5.51 -6.56 6.44
C LYS A 123 -6.90 -6.74 7.04
N GLU A 124 -7.36 -7.98 7.17
CA GLU A 124 -8.64 -8.30 7.79
C GLU A 124 -8.69 -7.84 9.25
N GLN A 125 -7.64 -8.10 10.03
CA GLN A 125 -7.54 -7.69 11.44
C GLN A 125 -7.51 -6.17 11.61
N ILE A 126 -6.92 -5.43 10.67
CA ILE A 126 -6.94 -3.96 10.66
C ILE A 126 -8.34 -3.46 10.32
N LEU A 127 -9.00 -4.02 9.31
CA LEU A 127 -10.36 -3.60 8.89
C LEU A 127 -11.43 -3.85 9.96
N GLN A 128 -11.22 -4.84 10.83
CA GLN A 128 -12.06 -5.09 12.01
C GLN A 128 -11.78 -4.13 13.17
N ALA A 129 -10.65 -3.41 13.13
CA ALA A 129 -10.29 -2.43 14.15
C ALA A 129 -11.01 -1.10 13.86
N GLU A 130 -11.70 -0.55 14.84
CA GLU A 130 -12.26 0.82 14.76
C GLU A 130 -11.16 1.88 14.96
N LEU A 131 -10.08 1.78 14.19
CA LEU A 131 -8.94 2.71 14.27
C LEU A 131 -9.06 3.80 13.21
N THR A 132 -8.77 5.04 13.62
CA THR A 132 -8.83 6.20 12.73
C THR A 132 -7.48 6.86 12.51
N ASP A 133 -6.58 6.87 13.49
CA ASP A 133 -5.24 7.44 13.30
C ASP A 133 -4.34 6.51 12.47
N PHE A 134 -3.54 7.07 11.57
CA PHE A 134 -2.64 6.28 10.74
C PHE A 134 -1.57 5.57 11.58
N ASN A 135 -1.03 6.21 12.62
CA ASN A 135 0.02 5.60 13.43
C ASN A 135 -0.54 4.43 14.24
N ASP A 136 -1.74 4.57 14.82
CA ASP A 136 -2.42 3.47 15.52
C ASP A 136 -2.64 2.25 14.60
N ILE A 137 -3.02 2.50 13.34
CA ILE A 137 -3.20 1.46 12.33
C ILE A 137 -1.87 0.76 12.02
N VAL A 138 -0.79 1.52 11.87
CA VAL A 138 0.56 0.99 11.61
C VAL A 138 1.07 0.19 12.80
N ASP A 139 0.93 0.69 14.01
CA ASP A 139 1.37 0.02 15.24
C ASP A 139 0.66 -1.33 15.41
N LYS A 140 -0.66 -1.36 15.17
CA LYS A 140 -1.41 -2.62 15.14
C LYS A 140 -0.88 -3.58 14.07
N ALA A 141 -0.60 -3.09 12.87
CA ALA A 141 -0.09 -3.89 11.78
C ALA A 141 1.28 -4.52 12.11
N ILE A 142 2.19 -3.75 12.70
CA ILE A 142 3.51 -4.22 13.15
C ILE A 142 3.37 -5.25 14.27
N ALA A 143 2.47 -5.03 15.24
CA ALA A 143 2.20 -6.00 16.30
C ALA A 143 1.67 -7.34 15.74
N LEU A 144 0.88 -7.30 14.67
CA LEU A 144 0.38 -8.49 13.99
C LEU A 144 1.46 -9.21 13.16
N GLU A 145 2.33 -8.45 12.48
CA GLU A 145 3.48 -9.00 11.73
C GLU A 145 4.46 -9.70 12.67
N THR A 146 4.85 -9.05 13.76
CA THR A 146 5.73 -9.62 14.79
C THR A 146 5.13 -10.87 15.42
N SER A 147 3.87 -10.82 15.87
CA SER A 147 3.17 -11.98 16.43
C SER A 147 3.15 -13.19 15.49
N LYS A 148 3.03 -12.93 14.18
CA LYS A 148 3.00 -13.98 13.16
C LYS A 148 4.37 -14.59 12.93
N THR A 149 5.41 -13.76 12.86
CA THR A 149 6.81 -14.21 12.77
C THR A 149 7.17 -15.06 13.98
N ASP A 150 6.85 -14.59 15.19
CA ASP A 150 7.13 -15.29 16.44
C ASP A 150 6.41 -16.66 16.49
N CYS A 151 5.12 -16.72 16.09
CA CYS A 151 4.37 -17.98 16.03
C CYS A 151 4.96 -19.00 15.04
N CYS A 152 5.66 -18.54 13.99
CA CYS A 152 6.35 -19.41 13.05
C CYS A 152 7.68 -19.94 13.59
N GLU A 153 8.34 -19.17 14.46
CA GLU A 153 9.64 -19.52 15.05
C GLU A 153 9.51 -20.44 16.28
N LEU A 154 8.35 -20.46 16.93
CA LEU A 154 8.07 -21.42 18.00
C LEU A 154 8.07 -22.86 17.43
N PRO A 155 8.82 -23.80 18.04
CA PRO A 155 8.80 -25.18 17.61
C PRO A 155 7.37 -25.73 17.74
N LYS A 156 6.80 -26.21 16.63
CA LYS A 156 5.62 -27.05 16.66
C LYS A 156 5.98 -28.26 17.52
N SER A 157 5.56 -28.28 18.78
CA SER A 157 5.67 -29.49 19.60
C SER A 157 4.92 -30.58 18.85
N ASN A 158 5.65 -31.52 18.27
CA ASN A 158 5.06 -32.72 17.68
C ASN A 158 4.33 -33.47 18.81
N THR A 159 3.05 -33.21 19.02
CA THR A 159 2.15 -34.07 19.79
C THR A 159 1.74 -35.27 18.93
N THR A 160 2.75 -35.97 18.38
CA THR A 160 2.66 -37.40 18.08
C THR A 160 3.15 -38.13 19.31
N GLY A 161 2.24 -38.45 20.22
CA GLY A 161 2.57 -39.10 21.49
C GLY A 161 1.37 -39.16 22.41
N LEU A 162 0.42 -40.03 22.05
CA LEU A 162 -0.66 -40.48 22.91
C LEU A 162 -0.07 -41.25 24.10
N GLU A 163 0.15 -40.60 25.24
CA GLU A 163 0.26 -41.31 26.53
C GLU A 163 -0.65 -40.63 27.56
N ASP A 164 -1.87 -41.16 27.65
CA ASP A 164 -2.78 -40.96 28.79
C ASP A 164 -2.15 -41.59 30.05
N ILE A 165 -1.23 -40.87 30.70
CA ILE A 165 -0.67 -41.26 32.00
C ILE A 165 -1.68 -40.85 33.09
N ASN A 166 -2.78 -41.60 33.21
CA ASN A 166 -3.46 -41.93 34.47
C ASN A 166 -4.79 -42.62 34.20
N LYS A 167 -4.74 -43.93 33.90
CA LYS A 167 -5.93 -44.78 33.95
C LYS A 167 -5.80 -45.77 35.11
N ILE A 168 -6.32 -45.38 36.28
CA ILE A 168 -6.49 -46.28 37.42
C ILE A 168 -7.61 -47.27 37.06
N ALA A 169 -7.23 -48.48 36.70
CA ALA A 169 -8.15 -49.58 36.48
C ALA A 169 -8.80 -49.99 37.81
N LYS A 170 -10.10 -49.71 37.97
CA LYS A 170 -10.95 -50.39 38.96
C LYS A 170 -11.99 -51.24 38.26
N ARG A 171 -12.01 -52.49 38.72
CA ARG A 171 -12.69 -53.67 38.22
C ARG A 171 -14.15 -53.70 38.71
N ASN A 172 -15.04 -54.13 37.83
CA ASN A 172 -16.40 -54.67 38.06
C ASN A 172 -17.49 -53.76 38.64
N GLN A 173 -18.51 -53.46 37.82
CA GLN A 173 -19.91 -53.79 38.16
C GLN A 173 -20.78 -53.89 36.89
N LYS A 174 -21.54 -54.99 36.83
CA LYS A 174 -22.55 -55.30 35.80
C LYS A 174 -23.79 -54.41 35.98
N SER A 175 -24.37 -53.91 34.89
CA SER A 175 -25.83 -53.94 34.69
C SER A 175 -26.27 -53.57 33.25
N LYS A 176 -26.89 -54.57 32.61
CA LYS A 176 -28.09 -54.58 31.74
C LYS A 176 -28.38 -53.45 30.71
N ASN A 177 -28.42 -53.91 29.45
CA ASN A 177 -29.45 -53.71 28.41
C ASN A 177 -29.98 -52.31 28.09
N VAL A 178 -29.75 -51.84 26.85
CA VAL A 178 -30.82 -51.53 25.87
C VAL A 178 -30.30 -51.86 24.45
N LYS A 179 -31.08 -52.65 23.71
CA LYS A 179 -30.93 -52.85 22.26
C LYS A 179 -31.76 -51.79 21.54
N THR A 180 -31.20 -51.14 20.53
CA THR A 180 -31.88 -50.92 19.24
C THR A 180 -30.86 -50.78 18.12
N SER A 181 -31.06 -51.59 17.10
CA SER A 181 -30.26 -51.72 15.87
C SER A 181 -30.61 -50.61 14.89
N PHE A 182 -29.65 -50.13 14.07
CA PHE A 182 -29.82 -50.00 12.61
C PHE A 182 -28.46 -49.95 11.87
N ARG A 183 -28.12 -51.10 11.29
CA ARG A 183 -27.61 -51.38 9.92
C ARG A 183 -26.71 -50.36 9.18
N ASN A 184 -25.44 -50.78 9.02
CA ASN A 184 -24.49 -50.70 7.90
C ASN A 184 -24.70 -49.70 6.73
N GLN A 185 -23.60 -49.03 6.33
CA GLN A 185 -22.86 -49.39 5.11
C GLN A 185 -21.51 -48.66 4.96
N ASN A 186 -20.49 -49.45 4.59
CA ASN A 186 -19.20 -49.03 4.02
C ASN A 186 -19.41 -48.48 2.60
N THR A 187 -18.69 -47.42 2.21
CA THR A 187 -18.02 -47.31 0.89
C THR A 187 -17.00 -46.16 0.83
N ASN A 188 -15.74 -46.55 0.62
CA ASN A 188 -14.69 -45.98 -0.25
C ASN A 188 -14.57 -44.46 -0.42
N GLN A 189 -13.49 -43.91 0.15
CA GLN A 189 -12.87 -42.65 -0.26
C GLN A 189 -12.14 -42.80 -1.61
N LYS A 190 -12.57 -42.03 -2.61
CA LYS A 190 -11.73 -41.47 -3.67
C LYS A 190 -12.38 -40.16 -4.13
N ASP A 191 -11.74 -39.03 -3.86
CA ASP A 191 -11.92 -37.76 -4.61
C ASP A 191 -10.64 -36.93 -4.36
N LEU A 192 -9.75 -36.80 -5.34
CA LEU A 192 -9.75 -35.85 -6.45
C LEU A 192 -9.70 -34.38 -6.02
N THR A 193 -8.54 -33.81 -6.35
CA THR A 193 -8.19 -32.39 -6.47
C THR A 193 -9.35 -31.51 -6.94
N SER A 194 -9.71 -30.49 -6.15
CA SER A 194 -10.66 -29.45 -6.55
C SER A 194 -9.98 -28.08 -6.53
N ASN A 195 -9.81 -27.53 -7.73
CA ASN A 195 -9.40 -26.16 -7.98
C ASN A 195 -10.55 -25.20 -7.62
N TYR A 196 -10.39 -24.39 -6.57
CA TYR A 196 -11.35 -23.33 -6.25
C TYR A 196 -11.14 -22.11 -7.17
N ARG A 197 -11.70 -22.19 -8.38
CA ARG A 197 -12.05 -21.03 -9.20
C ARG A 197 -13.40 -20.51 -8.69
N CYS A 198 -13.39 -19.47 -7.86
CA CYS A 198 -14.61 -18.82 -7.39
C CYS A 198 -15.30 -18.11 -8.58
N LYS A 199 -16.24 -18.81 -9.24
CA LYS A 199 -17.20 -18.19 -10.17
C LYS A 199 -18.34 -17.64 -9.33
N THR A 200 -18.29 -16.34 -9.02
CA THR A 200 -19.43 -15.61 -8.49
C THR A 200 -20.56 -15.66 -9.53
N LYS A 201 -21.63 -16.39 -9.21
CA LYS A 201 -22.91 -16.25 -9.93
C LYS A 201 -23.40 -14.83 -9.65
N ARG A 202 -23.32 -13.93 -10.63
CA ARG A 202 -24.03 -12.65 -10.58
C ARG A 202 -25.51 -12.99 -10.38
N LEU A 203 -26.07 -12.58 -9.24
CA LEU A 203 -27.52 -12.50 -9.11
C LEU A 203 -27.98 -11.52 -10.19
N LEU A 204 -28.72 -12.03 -11.17
CA LEU A 204 -29.30 -11.22 -12.22
C LEU A 204 -30.35 -10.33 -11.56
N LEU A 205 -30.00 -9.08 -11.28
CA LEU A 205 -30.96 -8.07 -10.84
C LEU A 205 -32.01 -7.91 -11.94
N ASP A 206 -33.27 -8.10 -11.56
CA ASP A 206 -34.41 -7.96 -12.44
C ASP A 206 -34.75 -6.47 -12.58
N PHE A 207 -34.14 -5.83 -13.58
CA PHE A 207 -34.27 -4.39 -13.84
C PHE A 207 -35.70 -3.97 -14.21
N GLU A 208 -36.53 -4.93 -14.64
CA GLU A 208 -37.92 -4.70 -15.02
C GLU A 208 -38.80 -4.38 -13.80
N LYS A 209 -38.53 -5.04 -12.66
CA LYS A 209 -39.17 -4.71 -11.37
C LYS A 209 -38.73 -3.37 -10.78
N LEU A 210 -37.57 -2.86 -11.20
CA LEU A 210 -36.99 -1.62 -10.69
C LEU A 210 -37.33 -0.40 -11.55
N GLY A 211 -38.03 -0.58 -12.68
CA GLY A 211 -38.49 0.53 -13.54
C GLY A 211 -37.36 1.31 -14.23
N ILE A 212 -36.14 0.77 -14.27
CA ILE A 212 -34.91 1.45 -14.74
C ILE A 212 -34.36 0.87 -16.05
N ASN A 213 -35.22 0.24 -16.85
CA ASN A 213 -34.88 -0.44 -18.10
C ASN A 213 -34.13 0.44 -19.12
N ASN A 214 -34.30 1.77 -19.03
CA ASN A 214 -33.75 2.73 -20.00
C ASN A 214 -32.37 3.27 -19.63
N LEU A 215 -31.73 2.80 -18.55
CA LEU A 215 -30.41 3.29 -18.10
C LEU A 215 -29.22 2.46 -18.61
N ARG A 216 -29.44 1.51 -19.53
CA ARG A 216 -28.34 0.75 -20.12
C ARG A 216 -27.62 1.60 -21.19
N ARG A 217 -26.63 2.37 -20.75
CA ARG A 217 -25.68 3.04 -21.67
C ARG A 217 -24.95 1.99 -22.52
N ARG A 218 -24.74 2.34 -23.80
CA ARG A 218 -23.88 1.65 -24.78
C ARG A 218 -22.47 1.42 -24.24
#